data_AF-A0A418GI76-F1
#
_entry.id   AF-A0A418GI76-F1
#
_cell.length_a   1.000
_cell.length_b   1.000
_cell.length_c   1.000
_cell.angle_alpha   90.00
_cell.angle_beta   90.00
_cell.angle_gamma   90.00
#
_symmetry.space_group_name_H-M   'P 1'
#
loop_
_entity.id
_entity.type
_entity.pdbx_description
1 polymer ?
#
loop_
_entity_poly.entity_id
_entity_poly.type
_entity_poly.pdbx_seq_one_letter_code
_entity_poly.pdbx_strand_id
1 'polypeptide(L)'
;IQLLEQRYLPSLMNGLIRDLNIAPPESEEKLAVLRVVRMMEDKSGRNNEAVKQYMARRWSNEFHGQRDIQAQLMVHLDYALEHTDWHAQRQSSDSDAVSRWTPYDKPIINAQQELSKLPIYQRVYQTLRTKALSVLPADLNLRDQVGPTFDNVFVAGNDEKLVIPQFLTRYGLQSYFVKQREGLVELTALDSWVLNLTQSVAYSEADREEIQRHITEQYISDYTATWRAGMDNLNVRDYEAMSALTDALEQIISGDQPFQRALTALRDNTHALTLSGKLDDKAREAAINEMDYRLLSRLGHEFAPENSALEEQKDKASTLQAVYQQLTELHRYLLAIQNSPVPGKSALKAVQLRLDQNSSDPIFATRQMAKTLPAPLNRWVGKLADQAWHVV
;
A
#
# COMPACT_ATOMS: atom_id res chain seq x y z
N ILE A 1 10.58 -21.22 45.49
CA ILE A 1 9.83 -21.70 44.31
C ILE A 1 8.34 -21.88 44.61
N GLN A 2 7.92 -22.71 45.58
CA GLN A 2 6.49 -22.93 45.88
C GLN A 2 5.63 -21.66 46.05
N LEU A 3 6.05 -20.65 46.84
CA LEU A 3 5.27 -19.41 47.02
C LEU A 3 5.16 -18.56 45.73
N LEU A 4 6.15 -18.65 44.84
CA LEU A 4 6.13 -17.94 43.56
C LEU A 4 5.10 -18.58 42.62
N GLU A 5 5.08 -19.90 42.54
CA GLU A 5 4.15 -20.65 41.68
C GLU A 5 2.73 -20.71 42.26
N GLN A 6 2.57 -20.71 43.58
CA GLN A 6 1.26 -20.84 44.21
C GLN A 6 0.53 -19.52 44.43
N ARG A 7 1.25 -18.38 44.50
CA ARG A 7 0.63 -17.08 44.82
C ARG A 7 1.04 -15.97 43.88
N TYR A 8 2.34 -15.82 43.62
CA TYR A 8 2.84 -14.68 42.84
C TYR A 8 2.42 -14.77 41.36
N LEU A 9 2.76 -15.87 40.67
CA LEU A 9 2.40 -16.08 39.28
C LEU A 9 0.89 -16.07 39.04
N PRO A 10 0.04 -16.75 39.85
CA PRO A 10 -1.40 -16.64 39.69
C PRO A 10 -1.92 -15.20 39.85
N SER A 11 -1.34 -14.41 40.76
CA SER A 11 -1.70 -13.00 40.92
C SER A 11 -1.38 -12.18 39.67
N LEU A 12 -0.20 -12.38 39.07
CA LEU A 12 0.18 -11.71 37.83
C LEU A 12 -0.72 -12.15 36.67
N MET A 13 -0.97 -13.44 36.54
CA MET A 13 -1.83 -14.01 35.50
C MET A 13 -3.27 -13.50 35.61
N ASN A 14 -3.82 -13.38 36.82
CA ASN A 14 -5.14 -12.76 37.02
C ASN A 14 -5.20 -11.31 36.48
N GLY A 15 -4.11 -10.55 36.67
CA GLY A 15 -3.99 -9.20 36.10
C GLY A 15 -3.96 -9.21 34.57
N LEU A 16 -3.09 -10.04 33.98
CA LEU A 16 -2.94 -10.16 32.54
C LEU A 16 -4.21 -10.68 31.84
N ILE A 17 -4.93 -11.62 32.45
CA ILE A 17 -6.18 -12.15 31.90
C ILE A 17 -7.30 -11.10 31.97
N ARG A 18 -7.29 -10.22 32.98
CA ARG A 18 -8.19 -9.05 32.98
C ARG A 18 -7.86 -8.11 31.81
N ASP A 19 -6.59 -7.78 31.61
CA ASP A 19 -6.15 -6.96 30.47
C ASP A 19 -6.58 -7.59 29.13
N LEU A 20 -6.37 -8.90 28.99
CA LEU A 20 -6.69 -9.66 27.78
C LEU A 20 -8.18 -9.57 27.45
N ASN A 21 -9.05 -9.57 28.47
CA ASN A 21 -10.49 -9.51 28.31
C ASN A 21 -11.00 -8.09 28.02
N ILE A 22 -10.33 -7.04 28.49
CA ILE A 22 -10.73 -5.64 28.25
C ILE A 22 -10.11 -5.03 26.99
N ALA A 23 -8.99 -5.59 26.51
CA ALA A 23 -8.31 -5.10 25.33
C ALA A 23 -9.24 -5.13 24.11
N PRO A 24 -9.16 -4.12 23.21
CA PRO A 24 -10.05 -4.06 22.06
C PRO A 24 -9.99 -5.34 21.22
N PRO A 25 -11.12 -5.83 20.69
CA PRO A 25 -11.15 -7.04 19.88
C PRO A 25 -10.18 -6.94 18.69
N GLU A 26 -9.53 -8.05 18.35
CA GLU A 26 -8.66 -8.16 17.17
C GLU A 26 -7.50 -7.13 17.13
N SER A 27 -7.12 -6.56 18.27
CA SER A 27 -6.12 -5.49 18.36
C SER A 27 -4.70 -5.96 18.66
N GLU A 28 -3.72 -5.15 18.27
CA GLU A 28 -2.31 -5.33 18.64
C GLU A 28 -2.10 -5.26 20.16
N GLU A 29 -2.90 -4.47 20.87
CA GLU A 29 -2.89 -4.41 22.33
C GLU A 29 -3.25 -5.77 22.94
N LYS A 30 -4.32 -6.40 22.47
CA LYS A 30 -4.74 -7.73 22.91
C LYS A 30 -3.70 -8.80 22.60
N LEU A 31 -3.09 -8.73 21.41
CA LEU A 31 -1.99 -9.63 21.04
C LEU A 31 -0.77 -9.44 21.96
N ALA A 32 -0.39 -8.20 22.26
CA ALA A 32 0.73 -7.92 23.17
C ALA A 32 0.49 -8.50 24.58
N VAL A 33 -0.72 -8.38 25.12
CA VAL A 33 -1.10 -9.02 26.39
C VAL A 33 -0.95 -10.54 26.29
N LEU A 34 -1.49 -11.14 25.22
CA LEU A 34 -1.44 -12.58 24.99
C LEU A 34 0.02 -13.09 24.88
N ARG A 35 0.91 -12.33 24.24
CA ARG A 35 2.35 -12.67 24.18
C ARG A 35 2.93 -12.82 25.58
N VAL A 36 2.66 -11.85 26.45
CA VAL A 36 3.18 -11.86 27.82
C VAL A 36 2.60 -13.03 28.62
N VAL A 37 1.29 -13.29 28.50
CA VAL A 37 0.64 -14.46 29.12
C VAL A 37 1.32 -15.76 28.71
N ARG A 38 1.58 -15.94 27.42
CA ARG A 38 2.23 -17.14 26.87
C ARG A 38 3.69 -17.26 27.31
N MET A 39 4.45 -16.15 27.31
CA MET A 39 5.84 -16.12 27.78
C MET A 39 5.96 -16.38 29.29
N MET A 40 4.97 -15.96 30.09
CA MET A 40 4.93 -16.25 31.53
C MET A 40 4.71 -17.75 31.78
N GLU A 41 3.86 -18.39 30.97
CA GLU A 41 3.50 -19.80 31.09
C GLU A 41 4.59 -20.75 30.56
N ASP A 42 5.04 -20.55 29.34
CA ASP A 42 5.85 -21.50 28.57
C ASP A 42 7.24 -20.93 28.31
N LYS A 43 8.26 -21.61 28.87
CA LYS A 43 9.65 -21.19 28.80
C LYS A 43 10.23 -21.26 27.38
N SER A 44 9.65 -22.08 26.49
CA SER A 44 10.21 -22.32 25.15
C SER A 44 10.21 -21.07 24.25
N GLY A 45 9.19 -20.21 24.36
CA GLY A 45 9.07 -18.94 23.63
C GLY A 45 9.32 -17.70 24.49
N ARG A 46 9.85 -17.87 25.70
CA ARG A 46 9.99 -16.79 26.68
C ARG A 46 11.12 -15.83 26.31
N ASN A 47 10.78 -14.56 26.13
CA ASN A 47 11.73 -13.46 26.14
C ASN A 47 11.60 -12.68 27.45
N ASN A 48 12.54 -12.89 28.37
CA ASN A 48 12.50 -12.29 29.72
C ASN A 48 12.46 -10.75 29.66
N GLU A 49 13.20 -10.15 28.73
CA GLU A 49 13.27 -8.69 28.63
C GLU A 49 11.94 -8.10 28.14
N ALA A 50 11.30 -8.74 27.15
CA ALA A 50 10.00 -8.31 26.66
C ALA A 50 8.91 -8.38 27.77
N VAL A 51 8.91 -9.46 28.56
CA VAL A 51 7.99 -9.59 29.71
C VAL A 51 8.26 -8.52 30.76
N LYS A 52 9.52 -8.29 31.13
CA LYS A 52 9.91 -7.27 32.11
C LYS A 52 9.52 -5.87 31.65
N GLN A 53 9.74 -5.51 30.40
CA GLN A 53 9.36 -4.20 29.85
C GLN A 53 7.85 -3.98 29.89
N TYR A 54 7.06 -4.99 29.50
CA TYR A 54 5.61 -4.91 29.56
C TYR A 54 5.13 -4.72 31.00
N MET A 55 5.61 -5.56 31.93
CA MET A 55 5.22 -5.50 33.34
C MET A 55 5.68 -4.21 34.02
N ALA A 56 6.86 -3.69 33.68
CA ALA A 56 7.34 -2.39 34.15
C ALA A 56 6.40 -1.25 33.75
N ARG A 57 5.96 -1.23 32.47
CA ARG A 57 5.00 -0.23 31.98
C ARG A 57 3.66 -0.36 32.70
N ARG A 58 3.17 -1.59 32.87
CA ARG A 58 1.93 -1.87 33.61
C ARG A 58 2.01 -1.34 35.05
N TRP A 59 3.08 -1.67 35.78
CA TRP A 59 3.25 -1.25 37.17
C TRP A 59 3.56 0.23 37.35
N SER A 60 4.19 0.87 36.36
CA SER A 60 4.38 2.33 36.38
C SER A 60 3.03 3.07 36.40
N ASN A 61 2.04 2.53 35.68
CA ASN A 61 0.68 3.06 35.67
C ASN A 61 -0.09 2.72 36.97
N GLU A 62 0.01 1.47 37.45
CA GLU A 62 -0.75 0.97 38.61
C GLU A 62 -0.20 1.47 39.95
N PHE A 63 1.13 1.61 40.06
CA PHE A 63 1.86 2.01 41.28
C PHE A 63 2.64 3.31 41.07
N HIS A 64 1.99 4.32 40.48
CA HIS A 64 2.61 5.60 40.16
C HIS A 64 3.28 6.23 41.41
N GLY A 65 4.55 6.65 41.27
CA GLY A 65 5.33 7.24 42.36
C GLY A 65 5.90 6.25 43.40
N GLN A 66 5.53 4.97 43.36
CA GLN A 66 5.94 3.96 44.34
C GLN A 66 7.15 3.14 43.84
N ARG A 67 8.31 3.79 43.72
CA ARG A 67 9.52 3.19 43.12
C ARG A 67 9.98 1.90 43.81
N ASP A 68 9.95 1.86 45.15
CA ASP A 68 10.41 0.70 45.91
C ASP A 68 9.54 -0.55 45.64
N ILE A 69 8.22 -0.35 45.51
CA ILE A 69 7.28 -1.44 45.19
C ILE A 69 7.52 -1.94 43.77
N GLN A 70 7.69 -1.04 42.80
CA GLN A 70 8.00 -1.41 41.42
C GLN A 70 9.31 -2.20 41.32
N ALA A 71 10.35 -1.79 42.06
CA ALA A 71 11.62 -2.49 42.10
C ALA A 71 11.49 -3.90 42.71
N GLN A 72 10.76 -4.05 43.82
CA GLN A 72 10.52 -5.36 44.45
C GLN A 72 9.73 -6.30 43.54
N LEU A 73 8.67 -5.81 42.89
CA LEU A 73 7.90 -6.58 41.90
C LEU A 73 8.79 -7.04 40.74
N MET A 74 9.70 -6.18 40.27
CA MET A 74 10.64 -6.55 39.21
C MET A 74 11.60 -7.65 39.64
N VAL A 75 12.16 -7.59 40.85
CA VAL A 75 13.04 -8.65 41.39
C VAL A 75 12.30 -9.99 41.48
N HIS A 76 11.06 -9.99 41.95
CA HIS A 76 10.26 -11.22 42.03
C HIS A 76 9.89 -11.77 40.65
N LEU A 77 9.62 -10.90 39.67
CA LEU A 77 9.36 -11.30 38.29
C LEU A 77 10.60 -11.91 37.64
N ASP A 78 11.76 -11.29 37.78
CA ASP A 78 13.01 -11.80 37.22
C ASP A 78 13.30 -13.21 37.75
N TYR A 79 13.20 -13.39 39.07
CA TYR A 79 13.38 -14.70 39.71
C TYR A 79 12.32 -15.72 39.24
N ALA A 80 11.05 -15.32 39.06
CA ALA A 80 10.01 -16.23 38.58
C ALA A 80 10.28 -16.68 37.13
N LEU A 81 10.71 -15.76 36.25
CA LEU A 81 11.02 -16.05 34.84
C LEU A 81 12.24 -16.96 34.68
N GLU A 82 13.19 -16.94 35.60
CA GLU A 82 14.35 -17.85 35.58
C GLU A 82 13.99 -19.27 36.03
N HIS A 83 13.10 -19.39 37.01
CA HIS A 83 12.92 -20.63 37.77
C HIS A 83 11.62 -21.40 37.51
N THR A 84 10.68 -20.87 36.72
CA THR A 84 9.38 -21.53 36.50
C THR A 84 9.14 -21.92 35.04
N ASP A 85 8.43 -23.03 34.84
CA ASP A 85 7.94 -23.48 33.53
C ASP A 85 6.62 -24.24 33.74
N TRP A 86 5.52 -23.49 33.82
CA TRP A 86 4.19 -24.05 34.05
C TRP A 86 3.76 -24.96 32.91
N HIS A 87 4.16 -24.64 31.67
CA HIS A 87 3.87 -25.49 30.52
C HIS A 87 4.54 -26.86 30.66
N ALA A 88 5.85 -26.92 30.93
CA ALA A 88 6.55 -28.20 31.12
C ALA A 88 5.99 -29.01 32.31
N GLN A 89 5.66 -28.35 33.42
CA GLN A 89 5.02 -29.00 34.58
C GLN A 89 3.69 -29.66 34.19
N ARG A 90 2.83 -28.95 33.44
CA ARG A 90 1.57 -29.50 32.94
C ARG A 90 1.78 -30.66 31.97
N GLN A 91 2.78 -30.58 31.07
CA GLN A 91 3.11 -31.68 30.17
C GLN A 91 3.57 -32.94 30.92
N SER A 92 4.25 -32.77 32.06
CA SER A 92 4.62 -33.87 32.95
C SER A 92 3.46 -34.41 33.81
N SER A 93 2.23 -33.93 33.60
CA SER A 93 1.03 -34.31 34.35
C SER A 93 1.06 -33.98 35.85
N ASP A 94 1.77 -32.91 36.25
CA ASP A 94 1.70 -32.37 37.61
C ASP A 94 0.27 -31.88 37.92
N SER A 95 -0.41 -32.55 38.86
CA SER A 95 -1.81 -32.26 39.21
C SER A 95 -2.02 -30.85 39.75
N ASP A 96 -1.05 -30.34 40.50
CA ASP A 96 -1.15 -29.03 41.14
C ASP A 96 -0.95 -27.92 40.09
N ALA A 97 -0.04 -28.12 39.14
CA ALA A 97 0.16 -27.20 38.02
C ALA A 97 -1.05 -27.15 37.09
N VAL A 98 -1.65 -28.30 36.78
CA VAL A 98 -2.89 -28.38 35.98
C VAL A 98 -4.05 -27.66 36.67
N SER A 99 -4.24 -27.91 37.98
CA SER A 99 -5.30 -27.26 38.75
C SER A 99 -5.14 -25.74 38.79
N ARG A 100 -3.92 -25.24 39.02
CA ARG A 100 -3.64 -23.79 39.03
C ARG A 100 -3.87 -23.11 37.67
N TRP A 101 -3.62 -23.82 36.56
CA TRP A 101 -3.78 -23.28 35.22
C TRP A 101 -5.23 -23.23 34.73
N THR A 102 -6.08 -24.10 35.27
CA THR A 102 -7.48 -24.28 34.83
C THR A 102 -8.26 -22.96 34.62
N PRO A 103 -8.15 -21.92 35.49
CA PRO A 103 -8.87 -20.66 35.29
C PRO A 103 -8.45 -19.85 34.05
N TYR A 104 -7.25 -20.10 33.51
CA TYR A 104 -6.63 -19.31 32.44
C TYR A 104 -6.82 -19.90 31.05
N ASP A 105 -7.15 -21.19 30.97
CA ASP A 105 -7.22 -21.95 29.72
C ASP A 105 -8.22 -21.36 28.73
N LYS A 106 -9.48 -21.19 29.17
CA LYS A 106 -10.56 -20.69 28.30
C LYS A 106 -10.34 -19.25 27.80
N PRO A 107 -9.98 -18.25 28.64
CA PRO A 107 -9.67 -16.91 28.15
C PRO A 107 -8.54 -16.88 27.11
N ILE A 108 -7.49 -17.69 27.30
CA ILE A 108 -6.35 -17.76 26.38
C ILE A 108 -6.80 -18.39 25.05
N ILE A 109 -7.48 -19.53 25.07
CA ILE A 109 -7.98 -20.19 23.85
C ILE A 109 -8.91 -19.26 23.07
N ASN A 110 -9.82 -18.57 23.76
CA ASN A 110 -10.72 -17.61 23.11
C ASN A 110 -9.95 -16.47 22.45
N ALA A 111 -8.94 -15.90 23.13
CA ALA A 111 -8.10 -14.86 22.54
C ALA A 111 -7.29 -15.37 21.35
N GLN A 112 -6.76 -16.60 21.42
CA GLN A 112 -6.05 -17.24 20.30
C GLN A 112 -6.97 -17.44 19.09
N GLN A 113 -8.18 -17.95 19.30
CA GLN A 113 -9.18 -18.11 18.23
C GLN A 113 -9.62 -16.79 17.62
N GLU A 114 -9.79 -15.76 18.44
CA GLU A 114 -10.15 -14.41 17.98
C GLU A 114 -9.02 -13.78 17.16
N LEU A 115 -7.80 -13.79 17.68
CA LEU A 115 -6.64 -13.17 17.06
C LEU A 115 -6.09 -13.96 15.86
N SER A 116 -6.41 -15.25 15.73
CA SER A 116 -6.03 -16.09 14.58
C SER A 116 -6.94 -15.90 13.36
N LYS A 117 -8.06 -15.18 13.48
CA LYS A 117 -8.93 -14.87 12.33
C LYS A 117 -8.21 -14.08 11.24
N LEU A 118 -7.23 -13.25 11.62
CA LEU A 118 -6.37 -12.55 10.67
C LEU A 118 -5.17 -13.47 10.34
N PRO A 119 -4.99 -13.87 9.08
CA PRO A 119 -3.83 -14.65 8.67
C PRO A 119 -2.52 -13.92 9.01
N ILE A 120 -1.51 -14.68 9.43
CA ILE A 120 -0.20 -14.15 9.87
C ILE A 120 0.40 -13.20 8.85
N TYR A 121 0.40 -13.57 7.56
CA TYR A 121 0.95 -12.75 6.48
C TYR A 121 0.26 -11.38 6.38
N GLN A 122 -1.05 -11.27 6.68
CA GLN A 122 -1.77 -9.99 6.68
C GLN A 122 -1.30 -9.11 7.85
N ARG A 123 -1.07 -9.69 9.04
CA ARG A 123 -0.50 -8.95 10.18
C ARG A 123 0.90 -8.43 9.88
N VAL A 124 1.75 -9.28 9.29
CA VAL A 124 3.12 -8.90 8.89
C VAL A 124 3.06 -7.73 7.91
N TYR A 125 2.20 -7.83 6.90
CA TYR A 125 2.00 -6.81 5.89
C TYR A 125 1.49 -5.47 6.49
N GLN A 126 0.52 -5.51 7.39
CA GLN A 126 0.04 -4.31 8.10
C GLN A 126 1.14 -3.66 8.95
N THR A 127 1.96 -4.47 9.61
CA THR A 127 3.09 -4.00 10.41
C THR A 127 4.14 -3.32 9.53
N LEU A 128 4.47 -3.92 8.38
CA LEU A 128 5.35 -3.31 7.38
C LEU A 128 4.83 -1.94 6.94
N ARG A 129 3.56 -1.89 6.53
CA ARG A 129 2.93 -0.65 6.07
C ARG A 129 2.94 0.43 7.15
N THR A 130 2.66 0.06 8.40
CA THR A 130 2.63 1.00 9.54
C THR A 130 4.03 1.53 9.86
N LYS A 131 5.04 0.64 9.92
CA LYS A 131 6.43 1.04 10.14
C LYS A 131 6.98 1.91 9.01
N ALA A 132 6.58 1.64 7.76
CA ALA A 132 6.99 2.42 6.61
C ALA A 132 6.65 3.91 6.76
N LEU A 133 5.51 4.26 7.38
CA LEU A 133 5.11 5.65 7.65
C LEU A 133 6.11 6.43 8.52
N SER A 134 6.91 5.73 9.34
CA SER A 134 7.90 6.36 10.22
C SER A 134 9.29 6.48 9.62
N VAL A 135 9.57 5.75 8.53
CA VAL A 135 10.92 5.62 7.94
C VAL A 135 10.98 6.22 6.53
N LEU A 136 9.90 6.11 5.76
CA LEU A 136 9.84 6.66 4.42
C LEU A 136 9.51 8.16 4.46
N PRO A 137 9.91 8.91 3.41
CA PRO A 137 9.43 10.27 3.19
C PRO A 137 7.90 10.36 3.07
N ALA A 138 7.40 11.58 2.97
CA ALA A 138 5.99 11.87 2.74
C ALA A 138 5.46 11.18 1.47
N ASP A 139 4.16 10.90 1.48
CA ASP A 139 3.43 10.28 0.39
C ASP A 139 3.46 11.14 -0.89
N LEU A 140 3.38 10.47 -2.05
CA LEU A 140 3.37 11.12 -3.36
C LEU A 140 1.96 11.61 -3.68
N ASN A 141 1.81 12.87 -4.06
CA ASN A 141 0.53 13.41 -4.52
C ASN A 141 0.53 13.58 -6.05
N LEU A 142 -0.39 12.90 -6.75
CA LEU A 142 -0.54 13.00 -8.21
C LEU A 142 -0.84 14.43 -8.68
N ARG A 143 -1.55 15.23 -7.88
CA ARG A 143 -1.79 16.66 -8.17
C ARG A 143 -0.48 17.42 -8.29
N ASP A 144 0.43 17.20 -7.34
CA ASP A 144 1.74 17.87 -7.31
C ASP A 144 2.66 17.37 -8.44
N GLN A 145 2.58 16.08 -8.78
CA GLN A 145 3.33 15.52 -9.92
C GLN A 145 2.88 16.11 -11.26
N VAL A 146 1.58 16.35 -11.43
CA VAL A 146 1.05 17.04 -12.61
C VAL A 146 1.43 18.53 -12.58
N GLY A 147 1.45 19.16 -11.41
CA GLY A 147 1.94 20.52 -11.24
C GLY A 147 0.85 21.60 -11.33
N PRO A 148 1.23 22.87 -11.53
CA PRO A 148 0.38 24.02 -11.23
C PRO A 148 -0.85 24.16 -12.14
N THR A 149 -0.82 23.56 -13.32
CA THR A 149 -1.96 23.53 -14.27
C THR A 149 -2.94 22.40 -14.01
N PHE A 150 -2.76 21.61 -12.95
CA PHE A 150 -3.68 20.52 -12.60
C PHE A 150 -5.13 21.02 -12.57
N ASP A 151 -5.44 22.06 -11.80
CA ASP A 151 -6.83 22.52 -11.60
C ASP A 151 -7.46 23.17 -12.85
N ASN A 152 -6.62 23.50 -13.85
CA ASN A 152 -7.08 23.99 -15.15
C ASN A 152 -7.56 22.85 -16.06
N VAL A 153 -6.99 21.65 -15.91
CA VAL A 153 -7.23 20.52 -16.83
C VAL A 153 -7.97 19.36 -16.19
N PHE A 154 -7.62 19.03 -14.94
CA PHE A 154 -8.15 17.91 -14.21
C PHE A 154 -9.04 18.32 -13.04
N VAL A 155 -9.93 17.41 -12.69
CA VAL A 155 -10.66 17.36 -11.43
C VAL A 155 -10.57 15.94 -10.89
N ALA A 156 -10.48 15.81 -9.57
CA ALA A 156 -10.49 14.54 -8.88
C ALA A 156 -11.86 14.29 -8.23
N GLY A 157 -12.36 13.06 -8.34
CA GLY A 157 -13.60 12.66 -7.66
C GLY A 157 -13.41 12.49 -6.16
N ASN A 158 -12.21 12.08 -5.73
CA ASN A 158 -11.80 11.99 -4.34
C ASN A 158 -10.31 12.37 -4.21
N ASP A 159 -9.98 13.46 -3.53
CA ASP A 159 -8.60 13.91 -3.36
C ASP A 159 -7.72 12.91 -2.58
N GLU A 160 -8.29 12.08 -1.71
CA GLU A 160 -7.54 11.04 -0.98
C GLU A 160 -6.92 10.01 -1.95
N LYS A 161 -7.58 9.74 -3.08
CA LYS A 161 -7.06 8.82 -4.11
C LYS A 161 -5.92 9.41 -4.92
N LEU A 162 -5.68 10.73 -4.83
CA LEU A 162 -4.50 11.35 -5.45
C LEU A 162 -3.23 11.13 -4.62
N VAL A 163 -3.39 10.75 -3.34
CA VAL A 163 -2.27 10.49 -2.44
C VAL A 163 -1.88 9.02 -2.53
N ILE A 164 -0.71 8.75 -3.10
CA ILE A 164 -0.11 7.44 -3.21
C ILE A 164 0.84 7.25 -2.03
N PRO A 165 0.60 6.28 -1.12
CA PRO A 165 1.50 6.03 0.00
C PRO A 165 2.92 5.78 -0.49
N GLN A 166 3.92 6.40 0.15
CA GLN A 166 5.33 6.26 -0.27
C GLN A 166 5.76 4.78 -0.27
N PHE A 167 5.16 3.96 0.60
CA PHE A 167 5.31 2.51 0.66
C PHE A 167 4.96 1.79 -0.66
N LEU A 168 4.04 2.33 -1.46
CA LEU A 168 3.55 1.80 -2.74
C LEU A 168 4.08 2.61 -3.94
N THR A 169 5.27 3.20 -3.79
CA THR A 169 6.03 3.82 -4.89
C THR A 169 7.22 2.95 -5.23
N ARG A 170 7.86 3.20 -6.38
CA ARG A 170 9.11 2.50 -6.74
C ARG A 170 10.17 2.71 -5.66
N TYR A 171 10.27 3.91 -5.12
CA TYR A 171 11.20 4.19 -4.03
C TYR A 171 10.87 3.35 -2.79
N GLY A 172 9.62 3.27 -2.36
CA GLY A 172 9.21 2.42 -1.23
C GLY A 172 9.49 0.94 -1.46
N LEU A 173 9.25 0.46 -2.68
CA LEU A 173 9.55 -0.91 -3.10
C LEU A 173 11.05 -1.22 -2.90
N GLN A 174 11.92 -0.42 -3.51
CA GLN A 174 13.35 -0.68 -3.56
C GLN A 174 14.07 -0.34 -2.24
N SER A 175 13.70 0.77 -1.63
CA SER A 175 14.41 1.29 -0.45
C SER A 175 13.95 0.66 0.86
N TYR A 176 12.73 0.13 0.91
CA TYR A 176 12.11 -0.42 2.11
C TYR A 176 11.62 -1.85 1.92
N PHE A 177 10.59 -2.10 1.11
CA PHE A 177 9.91 -3.40 1.05
C PHE A 177 10.87 -4.56 0.75
N VAL A 178 11.69 -4.42 -0.29
CA VAL A 178 12.67 -5.45 -0.70
C VAL A 178 13.71 -5.71 0.39
N LYS A 179 14.11 -4.68 1.14
CA LYS A 179 15.10 -4.81 2.22
C LYS A 179 14.57 -5.49 3.48
N GLN A 180 13.25 -5.58 3.65
CA GLN A 180 12.65 -6.22 4.82
C GLN A 180 12.57 -7.76 4.67
N ARG A 181 12.83 -8.32 3.49
CA ARG A 181 12.67 -9.76 3.17
C ARG A 181 13.17 -10.69 4.27
N GLU A 182 14.41 -10.51 4.71
CA GLU A 182 15.07 -11.39 5.68
C GLU A 182 14.56 -11.15 7.12
N GLY A 183 14.18 -9.91 7.48
CA GLY A 183 13.72 -9.56 8.83
C GLY A 183 12.24 -9.81 9.11
N LEU A 184 11.44 -10.09 8.09
CA LEU A 184 9.98 -10.20 8.21
C LEU A 184 9.50 -11.46 8.93
N VAL A 185 10.22 -12.55 8.71
CA VAL A 185 9.80 -13.88 9.18
C VAL A 185 10.18 -14.08 10.65
N GLU A 186 11.26 -13.45 11.10
CA GLU A 186 11.68 -13.48 12.51
C GLU A 186 10.68 -12.76 13.42
N LEU A 187 10.01 -11.71 12.93
CA LEU A 187 9.06 -10.92 13.72
C LEU A 187 7.76 -11.66 14.05
N THR A 188 7.45 -12.78 13.38
CA THR A 188 6.11 -13.40 13.45
C THR A 188 6.07 -14.86 13.85
N ALA A 189 7.23 -15.50 14.01
CA ALA A 189 7.29 -16.88 14.51
C ALA A 189 6.85 -16.97 15.98
N LEU A 190 7.26 -15.96 16.77
CA LEU A 190 6.78 -15.77 18.13
C LEU A 190 5.26 -15.61 18.16
N ASP A 191 4.68 -14.77 17.30
CA ASP A 191 3.24 -14.51 17.28
C ASP A 191 2.42 -15.75 16.93
N SER A 192 2.90 -16.61 16.03
CA SER A 192 2.22 -17.88 15.73
C SER A 192 2.28 -18.89 16.87
N TRP A 193 3.41 -18.94 17.58
CA TRP A 193 3.52 -19.74 18.79
C TRP A 193 2.62 -19.19 19.91
N VAL A 194 2.52 -17.87 20.04
CA VAL A 194 1.59 -17.21 20.98
C VAL A 194 0.13 -17.54 20.64
N LEU A 195 -0.20 -17.59 19.35
CA LEU A 195 -1.53 -17.95 18.84
C LEU A 195 -1.80 -19.47 18.80
N ASN A 196 -0.83 -20.30 19.21
CA ASN A 196 -0.91 -21.77 19.15
C ASN A 196 -1.17 -22.31 17.72
N LEU A 197 -0.68 -21.60 16.70
CA LEU A 197 -0.72 -22.02 15.29
C LEU A 197 0.49 -22.90 14.95
N THR A 198 1.60 -22.72 15.68
CA THR A 198 2.81 -23.54 15.56
C THR A 198 3.27 -24.00 16.95
N GLN A 199 3.82 -25.22 17.04
CA GLN A 199 4.44 -25.72 18.27
C GLN A 199 5.87 -25.18 18.46
N SER A 200 6.48 -24.68 17.39
CA SER A 200 7.83 -24.10 17.38
C SER A 200 7.76 -22.58 17.33
N VAL A 201 8.69 -21.96 18.05
CA VAL A 201 8.95 -20.51 18.06
C VAL A 201 9.74 -20.08 16.80
N ALA A 202 10.16 -21.04 15.98
CA ALA A 202 10.81 -20.83 14.70
C ALA A 202 10.01 -21.50 13.57
N TYR A 203 9.75 -20.76 12.49
CA TYR A 203 9.18 -21.31 11.25
C TYR A 203 10.18 -22.20 10.51
N SER A 204 9.65 -23.24 9.87
CA SER A 204 10.40 -24.00 8.85
C SER A 204 10.67 -23.12 7.64
N GLU A 205 11.72 -23.41 6.87
CA GLU A 205 12.07 -22.64 5.67
C GLU A 205 10.90 -22.57 4.66
N ALA A 206 10.16 -23.67 4.52
CA ALA A 206 8.98 -23.74 3.65
C ALA A 206 7.87 -22.77 4.09
N ASP A 207 7.60 -22.67 5.40
CA ASP A 207 6.63 -21.70 5.92
C ASP A 207 7.09 -20.26 5.68
N ARG A 208 8.40 -20.00 5.79
CA ARG A 208 8.98 -18.68 5.53
C ARG A 208 8.74 -18.25 4.09
N GLU A 209 9.06 -19.14 3.15
CA GLU A 209 8.86 -18.91 1.72
C GLU A 209 7.39 -18.65 1.39
N GLU A 210 6.47 -19.44 1.96
CA GLU A 210 5.04 -19.29 1.73
C GLU A 210 4.48 -17.97 2.28
N ILE A 211 4.90 -17.57 3.49
CA ILE A 211 4.55 -16.27 4.08
C ILE A 211 5.08 -15.13 3.21
N GLN A 212 6.35 -15.19 2.80
CA GLN A 212 6.95 -14.19 1.91
C GLN A 212 6.21 -14.08 0.58
N ARG A 213 5.82 -15.22 0.00
CA ARG A 213 5.03 -15.28 -1.24
C ARG A 213 3.71 -14.54 -1.05
N HIS A 214 2.95 -14.85 -0.01
CA HIS A 214 1.67 -14.18 0.26
C HIS A 214 1.80 -12.68 0.52
N ILE A 215 2.82 -12.25 1.27
CA ILE A 215 3.11 -10.83 1.50
C ILE A 215 3.44 -10.11 0.19
N THR A 216 4.23 -10.76 -0.68
CA THR A 216 4.63 -10.20 -1.97
C THR A 216 3.43 -10.06 -2.92
N GLU A 217 2.57 -11.08 -2.98
CA GLU A 217 1.34 -11.02 -3.77
C GLU A 217 0.41 -9.90 -3.28
N GLN A 218 0.21 -9.77 -1.96
CA GLN A 218 -0.57 -8.69 -1.38
C GLN A 218 0.04 -7.32 -1.71
N TYR A 219 1.36 -7.18 -1.59
CA TYR A 219 2.07 -5.94 -1.88
C TYR A 219 1.86 -5.49 -3.33
N ILE A 220 2.03 -6.39 -4.30
CA ILE A 220 1.81 -6.09 -5.73
C ILE A 220 0.33 -5.78 -5.99
N SER A 221 -0.60 -6.53 -5.40
CA SER A 221 -2.03 -6.26 -5.55
C SER A 221 -2.41 -4.86 -5.06
N ASP A 222 -1.95 -4.47 -3.87
CA ASP A 222 -2.20 -3.14 -3.30
C ASP A 222 -1.49 -2.03 -4.10
N TYR A 223 -0.28 -2.28 -4.59
CA TYR A 223 0.45 -1.37 -5.47
C TYR A 223 -0.37 -1.08 -6.74
N THR A 224 -0.78 -2.14 -7.45
CA THR A 224 -1.52 -2.02 -8.70
C THR A 224 -2.88 -1.37 -8.48
N ALA A 225 -3.61 -1.77 -7.44
CA ALA A 225 -4.92 -1.20 -7.12
C ALA A 225 -4.82 0.30 -6.78
N THR A 226 -3.80 0.71 -6.02
CA THR A 226 -3.61 2.10 -5.61
C THR A 226 -3.30 3.00 -6.81
N TRP A 227 -2.36 2.59 -7.67
CA TRP A 227 -2.00 3.38 -8.86
C TRP A 227 -3.14 3.46 -9.88
N ARG A 228 -3.87 2.35 -10.12
CA ARG A 228 -5.06 2.39 -10.98
C ARG A 228 -6.13 3.30 -10.41
N ALA A 229 -6.42 3.19 -9.11
CA ALA A 229 -7.40 4.05 -8.45
C ALA A 229 -7.03 5.53 -8.53
N GLY A 230 -5.74 5.87 -8.41
CA GLY A 230 -5.25 7.23 -8.56
C GLY A 230 -5.43 7.76 -9.98
N MET A 231 -5.01 7.01 -11.00
CA MET A 231 -5.14 7.40 -12.40
C MET A 231 -6.60 7.45 -12.87
N ASP A 232 -7.44 6.51 -12.43
CA ASP A 232 -8.87 6.47 -12.73
C ASP A 232 -9.64 7.62 -12.07
N ASN A 233 -9.09 8.19 -11.00
CA ASN A 233 -9.67 9.33 -10.31
C ASN A 233 -9.36 10.68 -10.99
N LEU A 234 -8.38 10.72 -11.91
CA LEU A 234 -8.09 11.90 -12.74
C LEU A 234 -9.10 12.00 -13.88
N ASN A 235 -9.95 13.03 -13.85
CA ASN A 235 -10.94 13.30 -14.89
C ASN A 235 -10.69 14.67 -15.50
N VAL A 236 -10.83 14.79 -16.83
CA VAL A 236 -10.78 16.11 -17.47
C VAL A 236 -11.92 16.97 -16.93
N ARG A 237 -11.65 18.24 -16.65
CA ARG A 237 -12.63 19.21 -16.17
C ARG A 237 -13.72 19.48 -17.22
N ASP A 238 -14.89 19.93 -16.77
CA ASP A 238 -15.94 20.45 -17.64
C ASP A 238 -15.71 21.94 -17.98
N TYR A 239 -15.91 22.28 -19.26
CA TYR A 239 -15.72 23.60 -19.85
C TYR A 239 -17.03 24.04 -20.53
N GLU A 240 -17.62 25.10 -19.99
CA GLU A 240 -18.90 25.66 -20.49
C GLU A 240 -18.71 26.61 -21.68
N ALA A 241 -17.47 27.07 -21.93
CA ALA A 241 -17.17 28.05 -22.96
C ALA A 241 -16.04 27.57 -23.86
N MET A 242 -16.17 27.84 -25.16
CA MET A 242 -15.13 27.50 -26.16
C MET A 242 -13.76 28.08 -25.79
N SER A 243 -13.71 29.31 -25.23
CA SER A 243 -12.46 29.92 -24.78
C SER A 243 -11.76 29.13 -23.67
N ALA A 244 -12.53 28.63 -22.69
CA ALA A 244 -11.97 27.84 -21.59
C ALA A 244 -11.45 26.48 -22.09
N LEU A 245 -12.15 25.87 -23.04
CA LEU A 245 -11.69 24.64 -23.68
C LEU A 245 -10.43 24.85 -24.52
N THR A 246 -10.33 25.94 -25.29
CA THR A 246 -9.12 26.26 -26.06
C THR A 246 -7.93 26.54 -25.14
N ASP A 247 -8.14 27.28 -24.05
CA ASP A 247 -7.08 27.56 -23.07
C ASP A 247 -6.57 26.26 -22.42
N ALA A 248 -7.48 25.33 -22.08
CA ALA A 248 -7.11 24.02 -21.55
C ALA A 248 -6.36 23.16 -22.58
N LEU A 249 -6.81 23.15 -23.85
CA LEU A 249 -6.13 22.44 -24.93
C LEU A 249 -4.71 22.97 -25.11
N GLU A 250 -4.50 24.29 -25.07
CA GLU A 250 -3.17 24.91 -25.13
C GLU A 250 -2.26 24.43 -23.99
N GLN A 251 -2.79 24.34 -22.75
CA GLN A 251 -2.03 23.77 -21.63
C GLN A 251 -1.68 22.30 -21.81
N ILE A 252 -2.58 21.52 -22.42
CA ILE A 252 -2.39 20.08 -22.69
C ILE A 252 -1.33 19.84 -23.76
N ILE A 253 -1.35 20.61 -24.86
CA ILE A 253 -0.49 20.34 -26.02
C ILE A 253 0.86 21.08 -25.96
N SER A 254 0.88 22.34 -25.50
CA SER A 254 2.05 23.24 -25.58
C SER A 254 2.59 23.66 -24.21
N GLY A 255 1.71 23.82 -23.23
CA GLY A 255 2.04 24.38 -21.92
C GLY A 255 2.72 23.37 -21.00
N ASP A 256 2.14 23.14 -19.83
CA ASP A 256 2.68 22.21 -18.83
C ASP A 256 2.50 20.73 -19.17
N GLN A 257 1.71 20.40 -20.20
CA GLN A 257 1.47 19.03 -20.66
C GLN A 257 1.02 18.07 -19.53
N PRO A 258 -0.07 18.40 -18.80
CA PRO A 258 -0.54 17.64 -17.64
C PRO A 258 -0.82 16.15 -17.94
N PHE A 259 -1.21 15.79 -19.18
CA PHE A 259 -1.37 14.38 -19.57
C PHE A 259 -0.03 13.63 -19.54
N GLN A 260 1.01 14.23 -20.12
CA GLN A 260 2.36 13.66 -20.10
C GLN A 260 2.88 13.53 -18.67
N ARG A 261 2.70 14.55 -17.84
CA ARG A 261 3.17 14.54 -16.45
C ARG A 261 2.48 13.46 -15.62
N ALA A 262 1.16 13.31 -15.74
CA ALA A 262 0.42 12.24 -15.07
C ALA A 262 0.89 10.84 -15.50
N LEU A 263 1.03 10.61 -16.81
CA LEU A 263 1.51 9.33 -17.34
C LEU A 263 2.97 9.07 -16.98
N THR A 264 3.80 10.12 -16.89
CA THR A 264 5.21 10.00 -16.49
C THR A 264 5.31 9.61 -15.03
N ALA A 265 4.51 10.21 -14.15
CA ALA A 265 4.47 9.85 -12.73
C ALA A 265 4.08 8.37 -12.54
N LEU A 266 3.10 7.88 -13.30
CA LEU A 266 2.75 6.45 -13.33
C LEU A 266 3.93 5.61 -13.84
N ARG A 267 4.48 5.94 -15.02
CA ARG A 267 5.57 5.17 -15.65
C ARG A 267 6.79 5.08 -14.77
N ASP A 268 7.22 6.18 -14.17
CA ASP A 268 8.42 6.22 -13.34
C ASP A 268 8.28 5.35 -12.07
N ASN A 269 7.04 5.03 -11.68
CA ASN A 269 6.73 4.12 -10.58
C ASN A 269 6.38 2.69 -11.02
N THR A 270 6.03 2.43 -12.28
CA THR A 270 5.56 1.09 -12.69
C THR A 270 6.40 0.41 -13.77
N HIS A 271 7.26 1.12 -14.50
CA HIS A 271 8.03 0.49 -15.58
C HIS A 271 9.05 -0.56 -15.06
N ALA A 272 9.45 -1.48 -15.93
CA ALA A 272 10.50 -2.45 -15.60
C ALA A 272 11.87 -1.78 -15.52
N LEU A 273 12.79 -2.31 -14.70
CA LEU A 273 14.16 -1.78 -14.67
C LEU A 273 14.86 -2.02 -16.01
N THR A 274 15.51 -0.98 -16.53
CA THR A 274 16.36 -1.11 -17.71
C THR A 274 17.76 -1.54 -17.28
N LEU A 275 18.15 -2.75 -17.65
CA LEU A 275 19.52 -3.23 -17.39
C LEU A 275 20.50 -2.59 -18.38
N SER A 276 21.69 -2.27 -17.88
CA SER A 276 22.77 -1.74 -18.72
C SER A 276 23.18 -2.78 -19.76
N GLY A 277 23.21 -2.38 -21.04
CA GLY A 277 23.71 -3.22 -22.13
C GLY A 277 25.19 -3.61 -22.01
N LYS A 278 25.92 -3.01 -21.07
CA LYS A 278 27.33 -3.32 -20.77
C LYS A 278 27.52 -4.47 -19.77
N LEU A 279 26.44 -4.96 -19.15
CA LEU A 279 26.51 -6.13 -18.27
C LEU A 279 26.84 -7.37 -19.10
N ASP A 280 27.80 -8.15 -18.62
CA ASP A 280 28.04 -9.51 -19.11
C ASP A 280 26.84 -10.42 -18.77
N ASP A 281 26.81 -11.60 -19.38
CA ASP A 281 25.67 -12.51 -19.26
C ASP A 281 25.42 -12.94 -17.80
N LYS A 282 26.49 -13.14 -17.03
CA LYS A 282 26.40 -13.56 -15.62
C LYS A 282 25.86 -12.46 -14.72
N ALA A 283 26.34 -11.22 -14.89
CA ALA A 283 25.87 -10.06 -14.14
C ALA A 283 24.44 -9.70 -14.52
N ARG A 284 24.05 -9.90 -15.79
CA ARG A 284 22.68 -9.74 -16.25
C ARG A 284 21.75 -10.78 -15.64
N GLU A 285 22.16 -12.05 -15.62
CA GLU A 285 21.38 -13.12 -14.99
C GLU A 285 21.22 -12.89 -13.49
N ALA A 286 22.27 -12.47 -12.80
CA ALA A 286 22.19 -12.08 -11.39
C ALA A 286 21.19 -10.93 -11.18
N ALA A 287 21.27 -9.87 -11.98
CA ALA A 287 20.38 -8.72 -11.89
C ALA A 287 18.90 -9.07 -12.15
N ILE A 288 18.62 -9.99 -13.09
CA ILE A 288 17.25 -10.46 -13.36
C ILE A 288 16.68 -11.28 -12.20
N ASN A 289 17.56 -11.92 -11.42
CA ASN A 289 17.18 -12.72 -10.27
C ASN A 289 16.97 -11.92 -8.99
N GLU A 290 17.40 -10.65 -8.96
CA GLU A 290 17.12 -9.74 -7.85
C GLU A 290 15.61 -9.50 -7.69
N MET A 291 15.19 -9.40 -6.43
CA MET A 291 13.76 -9.33 -6.12
C MET A 291 13.13 -8.04 -6.65
N ASP A 292 13.81 -6.90 -6.52
CA ASP A 292 13.30 -5.62 -7.02
C ASP A 292 13.11 -5.62 -8.54
N TYR A 293 14.04 -6.23 -9.28
CA TYR A 293 13.92 -6.41 -10.73
C TYR A 293 12.70 -7.26 -11.09
N ARG A 294 12.49 -8.40 -10.42
CA ARG A 294 11.34 -9.28 -10.68
C ARG A 294 10.01 -8.57 -10.40
N LEU A 295 9.92 -7.85 -9.28
CA LEU A 295 8.70 -7.13 -8.89
C LEU A 295 8.41 -5.97 -9.84
N LEU A 296 9.41 -5.16 -10.19
CA LEU A 296 9.23 -4.07 -11.15
C LEU A 296 8.97 -4.57 -12.58
N SER A 297 9.49 -5.74 -12.96
CA SER A 297 9.15 -6.38 -14.23
C SER A 297 7.69 -6.83 -14.27
N ARG A 298 7.18 -7.39 -13.16
CA ARG A 298 5.76 -7.75 -13.04
C ARG A 298 4.86 -6.51 -13.10
N LEU A 299 5.18 -5.46 -12.35
CA LEU A 299 4.46 -4.18 -12.42
C LEU A 299 4.52 -3.60 -13.84
N GLY A 300 5.69 -3.64 -14.49
CA GLY A 300 5.86 -3.17 -15.87
C GLY A 300 4.95 -3.90 -16.85
N HIS A 301 4.71 -5.19 -16.64
CA HIS A 301 3.76 -5.97 -17.43
C HIS A 301 2.31 -5.59 -17.12
N GLU A 302 1.94 -5.43 -15.84
CA GLU A 302 0.58 -5.06 -15.42
C GLU A 302 0.14 -3.65 -15.88
N PHE A 303 1.11 -2.75 -16.10
CA PHE A 303 0.93 -1.38 -16.59
C PHE A 303 1.47 -1.16 -18.01
N ALA A 304 1.69 -2.23 -18.78
CA ALA A 304 2.24 -2.13 -20.13
C ALA A 304 1.42 -1.22 -21.08
N PRO A 305 0.07 -1.27 -21.08
CA PRO A 305 -0.74 -0.37 -21.91
C PRO A 305 -0.50 1.11 -21.61
N GLU A 306 -0.39 1.48 -20.34
CA GLU A 306 -0.19 2.86 -19.90
C GLU A 306 1.26 3.31 -20.12
N ASN A 307 2.23 2.45 -19.81
CA ASN A 307 3.66 2.75 -19.97
C ASN A 307 4.03 2.94 -21.44
N SER A 308 3.51 2.09 -22.33
CA SER A 308 3.76 2.17 -23.77
C SER A 308 3.16 3.42 -24.42
N ALA A 309 2.24 4.13 -23.75
CA ALA A 309 1.69 5.37 -24.28
C ALA A 309 2.75 6.48 -24.45
N LEU A 310 3.82 6.43 -23.64
CA LEU A 310 4.95 7.34 -23.66
C LEU A 310 6.15 6.83 -24.48
N GLU A 311 6.13 5.57 -24.91
CA GLU A 311 7.26 4.96 -25.60
C GLU A 311 7.23 5.26 -27.10
N GLU A 312 8.40 5.61 -27.65
CA GLU A 312 8.60 5.72 -29.09
C GLU A 312 8.89 4.33 -29.68
N GLN A 313 8.19 3.97 -30.74
CA GLN A 313 8.52 2.78 -31.52
C GLN A 313 9.53 3.18 -32.60
N LYS A 314 10.41 2.24 -33.01
CA LYS A 314 11.57 2.49 -33.89
C LYS A 314 11.33 3.40 -35.11
N ASP A 315 10.10 3.48 -35.62
CA ASP A 315 9.73 4.34 -36.76
C ASP A 315 8.38 5.08 -36.56
N LYS A 316 7.84 5.14 -35.33
CA LYS A 316 6.55 5.78 -35.04
C LYS A 316 6.61 6.60 -33.75
N ALA A 317 6.02 7.80 -33.84
CA ALA A 317 5.70 8.64 -32.70
C ALA A 317 4.98 7.85 -31.59
N SER A 318 5.19 8.23 -30.33
CA SER A 318 4.48 7.61 -29.21
C SER A 318 2.97 7.85 -29.32
N THR A 319 2.18 7.02 -28.64
CA THR A 319 0.73 7.17 -28.62
C THR A 319 0.33 8.56 -28.12
N LEU A 320 1.01 9.07 -27.07
CA LEU A 320 0.76 10.40 -26.56
C LEU A 320 1.11 11.50 -27.56
N GLN A 321 2.20 11.35 -28.31
CA GLN A 321 2.57 12.33 -29.34
C GLN A 321 1.53 12.37 -30.47
N ALA A 322 1.00 11.22 -30.90
CA ALA A 322 -0.11 11.18 -31.83
C ALA A 322 -1.37 11.86 -31.26
N VAL A 323 -1.66 11.66 -29.97
CA VAL A 323 -2.76 12.38 -29.27
C VAL A 323 -2.54 13.88 -29.32
N TYR A 324 -1.34 14.37 -29.02
CA TYR A 324 -1.04 15.80 -29.03
C TYR A 324 -1.15 16.42 -30.43
N GLN A 325 -0.75 15.69 -31.48
CA GLN A 325 -0.99 16.13 -32.86
C GLN A 325 -2.49 16.28 -33.14
N GLN A 326 -3.30 15.28 -32.78
CA GLN A 326 -4.74 15.33 -32.99
C GLN A 326 -5.42 16.43 -32.16
N LEU A 327 -4.99 16.65 -30.91
CA LEU A 327 -5.49 17.74 -30.07
C LEU A 327 -5.06 19.12 -30.58
N THR A 328 -3.91 19.22 -31.25
CA THR A 328 -3.49 20.46 -31.93
C THR A 328 -4.41 20.79 -33.11
N GLU A 329 -4.83 19.79 -33.89
CA GLU A 329 -5.84 19.97 -34.96
C GLU A 329 -7.18 20.43 -34.38
N LEU A 330 -7.62 19.82 -33.27
CA LEU A 330 -8.84 20.22 -32.57
C LEU A 330 -8.74 21.66 -32.05
N HIS A 331 -7.62 22.01 -31.41
CA HIS A 331 -7.38 23.35 -30.88
C HIS A 331 -7.45 24.41 -32.00
N ARG A 332 -6.75 24.18 -33.12
CA ARG A 332 -6.76 25.11 -34.27
C ARG A 332 -8.17 25.27 -34.85
N TYR A 333 -8.93 24.19 -34.92
CA TYR A 333 -10.31 24.20 -35.44
C TYR A 333 -11.22 25.07 -34.57
N LEU A 334 -11.18 24.91 -33.25
CA LEU A 334 -11.95 25.72 -32.31
C LEU A 334 -11.50 27.19 -32.35
N LEU A 335 -10.20 27.46 -32.38
CA LEU A 335 -9.67 28.82 -32.52
C LEU A 335 -10.13 29.51 -33.81
N ALA A 336 -10.22 28.78 -34.93
CA ALA A 336 -10.70 29.35 -36.19
C ALA A 336 -12.20 29.75 -36.11
N ILE A 337 -13.00 29.01 -35.36
CA ILE A 337 -14.41 29.36 -35.09
C ILE A 337 -14.46 30.58 -34.16
N GLN A 338 -13.71 30.55 -33.06
CA GLN A 338 -13.67 31.60 -32.04
C GLN A 338 -13.20 32.95 -32.60
N ASN A 339 -12.15 32.95 -33.40
CA ASN A 339 -11.52 34.17 -33.94
C ASN A 339 -12.16 34.63 -35.26
N SER A 340 -13.23 33.98 -35.72
CA SER A 340 -13.98 34.43 -36.89
C SER A 340 -14.62 35.80 -36.64
N PRO A 341 -14.72 36.69 -37.66
CA PRO A 341 -15.44 37.95 -37.53
C PRO A 341 -16.90 37.79 -37.05
N VAL A 342 -17.51 36.64 -37.33
CA VAL A 342 -18.86 36.29 -36.87
C VAL A 342 -18.86 34.86 -36.32
N PRO A 343 -18.47 34.64 -35.05
CA PRO A 343 -18.24 33.30 -34.49
C PRO A 343 -19.47 32.39 -34.58
N GLY A 344 -20.67 32.87 -34.24
CA GLY A 344 -21.90 32.08 -34.32
C GLY A 344 -22.24 31.61 -35.74
N LYS A 345 -21.90 32.40 -36.77
CA LYS A 345 -22.09 31.99 -38.17
C LYS A 345 -21.07 30.94 -38.58
N SER A 346 -19.83 31.04 -38.11
CA SER A 346 -18.80 30.02 -38.33
C SER A 346 -19.14 28.70 -37.64
N ALA A 347 -19.61 28.74 -36.40
CA ALA A 347 -20.06 27.56 -35.65
C ALA A 347 -21.23 26.86 -36.35
N LEU A 348 -22.27 27.61 -36.75
CA LEU A 348 -23.40 27.05 -37.50
C LEU A 348 -22.96 26.39 -38.81
N LYS A 349 -22.03 27.01 -39.55
CA LYS A 349 -21.46 26.44 -40.78
C LYS A 349 -20.68 25.16 -40.50
N ALA A 350 -19.91 25.11 -39.42
CA ALA A 350 -19.19 23.93 -38.98
C ALA A 350 -20.15 22.76 -38.70
N VAL A 351 -21.25 23.02 -38.00
CA VAL A 351 -22.30 22.02 -37.72
C VAL A 351 -22.98 21.54 -39.01
N GLN A 352 -23.32 22.46 -39.92
CA GLN A 352 -23.93 22.12 -41.22
C GLN A 352 -23.02 21.21 -42.05
N LEU A 353 -21.75 21.57 -42.21
CA LEU A 353 -20.78 20.77 -42.97
C LEU A 353 -20.67 19.34 -42.42
N ARG A 354 -20.70 19.19 -41.10
CA ARG A 354 -20.67 17.89 -40.44
C ARG A 354 -21.88 17.03 -40.77
N LEU A 355 -23.08 17.61 -40.69
CA LEU A 355 -24.35 16.91 -40.98
C LEU A 355 -24.48 16.54 -42.46
N ASP A 356 -24.09 17.45 -43.36
CA ASP A 356 -24.30 17.31 -44.80
C ASP A 356 -23.27 16.40 -45.48
N GLN A 357 -22.01 16.43 -45.02
CA GLN A 357 -20.90 15.77 -45.73
C GLN A 357 -20.38 14.50 -45.04
N ASN A 358 -21.02 14.06 -43.94
CA ASN A 358 -20.50 13.00 -43.08
C ASN A 358 -19.01 13.25 -42.74
N SER A 359 -18.63 14.54 -42.65
CA SER A 359 -17.24 14.96 -42.81
C SER A 359 -16.41 14.59 -41.59
N SER A 360 -15.20 14.09 -41.84
CA SER A 360 -14.18 13.88 -40.81
C SER A 360 -13.62 15.22 -40.32
N ASP A 361 -14.39 15.96 -39.52
CA ASP A 361 -13.90 17.15 -38.83
C ASP A 361 -12.96 16.78 -37.65
N PRO A 362 -12.17 17.75 -37.13
CA PRO A 362 -11.25 17.48 -36.03
C PRO A 362 -11.94 16.99 -34.74
N ILE A 363 -13.20 17.33 -34.48
CA ILE A 363 -13.94 16.81 -33.32
C ILE A 363 -14.23 15.31 -33.52
N PHE A 364 -14.65 14.91 -34.72
CA PHE A 364 -14.97 13.54 -35.08
C PHE A 364 -13.72 12.67 -35.06
N ALA A 365 -12.64 13.14 -35.68
CA ALA A 365 -11.34 12.47 -35.67
C ALA A 365 -10.82 12.26 -34.23
N THR A 366 -10.92 13.28 -33.37
CA THR A 366 -10.53 13.17 -31.95
C THR A 366 -11.38 12.14 -31.22
N ARG A 367 -12.71 12.15 -31.40
CA ARG A 367 -13.61 11.15 -30.80
C ARG A 367 -13.32 9.74 -31.31
N GLN A 368 -12.99 9.57 -32.59
CA GLN A 368 -12.67 8.27 -33.15
C GLN A 368 -11.33 7.74 -32.66
N MET A 369 -10.32 8.61 -32.54
CA MET A 369 -9.03 8.28 -31.93
C MET A 369 -9.20 7.86 -30.48
N ALA A 370 -10.01 8.57 -29.70
CA ALA A 370 -10.24 8.26 -28.29
C ALA A 370 -10.69 6.79 -28.06
N LYS A 371 -11.48 6.22 -28.96
CA LYS A 371 -11.96 4.83 -28.86
C LYS A 371 -10.87 3.77 -28.94
N THR A 372 -9.72 4.10 -29.54
CA THR A 372 -8.61 3.16 -29.73
C THR A 372 -7.48 3.35 -28.71
N LEU A 373 -7.55 4.40 -27.87
CA LEU A 373 -6.53 4.69 -26.88
C LEU A 373 -6.66 3.76 -25.66
N PRO A 374 -5.54 3.44 -24.98
CA PRO A 374 -5.59 2.83 -23.67
C PRO A 374 -6.19 3.79 -22.64
N ALA A 375 -6.72 3.24 -21.54
CA ALA A 375 -7.03 4.06 -20.37
C ALA A 375 -5.74 4.63 -19.75
N PRO A 376 -5.76 5.83 -19.14
CA PRO A 376 -6.90 6.74 -19.03
C PRO A 376 -7.08 7.69 -20.23
N LEU A 377 -6.20 7.62 -21.24
CA LEU A 377 -6.19 8.53 -22.39
C LEU A 377 -7.50 8.51 -23.20
N ASN A 378 -8.10 7.34 -23.39
CA ASN A 378 -9.39 7.22 -24.07
C ASN A 378 -10.47 8.12 -23.46
N ARG A 379 -10.55 8.14 -22.12
CA ARG A 379 -11.55 8.88 -21.37
C ARG A 379 -11.24 10.37 -21.37
N TRP A 380 -9.96 10.74 -21.23
CA TRP A 380 -9.55 12.13 -21.27
C TRP A 380 -9.77 12.76 -22.66
N VAL A 381 -9.28 12.11 -23.72
CA VAL A 381 -9.43 12.60 -25.11
C VAL A 381 -10.88 12.54 -25.56
N GLY A 382 -11.63 11.49 -25.18
CA GLY A 382 -13.06 11.38 -25.46
C GLY A 382 -13.85 12.53 -24.83
N LYS A 383 -13.58 12.84 -23.55
CA LYS A 383 -14.23 13.95 -22.85
C LYS A 383 -13.92 15.30 -23.50
N LEU A 384 -12.68 15.54 -23.97
CA LEU A 384 -12.37 16.78 -24.71
C LEU A 384 -13.14 16.88 -26.03
N ALA A 385 -13.28 15.78 -26.78
CA ALA A 385 -14.03 15.75 -28.03
C ALA A 385 -15.54 15.97 -27.81
N ASP A 386 -16.10 15.39 -26.76
CA ASP A 386 -17.51 15.56 -26.41
C ASP A 386 -17.83 17.00 -25.98
N GLN A 387 -16.94 17.62 -25.22
CA GLN A 387 -17.06 19.02 -24.83
C GLN A 387 -16.84 19.97 -26.00
N ALA A 388 -15.89 19.69 -26.90
CA ALA A 388 -15.71 20.47 -28.12
C ALA A 388 -16.97 20.49 -28.99
N TRP A 389 -17.72 19.39 -29.02
CA TRP A 389 -19.03 19.36 -29.67
C TRP A 389 -20.09 20.18 -28.95
N HIS A 390 -20.05 20.24 -27.61
CA HIS A 390 -21.03 20.97 -26.84
C HIS A 390 -20.88 22.49 -26.95
N VAL A 391 -19.64 22.99 -27.03
CA VAL A 391 -19.34 24.44 -27.05
C VAL A 391 -19.35 25.07 -28.45
N VAL A 392 -19.47 24.25 -29.51
CA VAL A 392 -19.65 24.67 -30.92
C VAL A 392 -21.12 24.62 -31.27
#